data_AF-A0A2E8I7D8-F1
#
_entry.id   AF-A0A2E8I7D8-F1
#
_cell.length_a   1.000
_cell.length_b   1.000
_cell.length_c   1.000
_cell.angle_alpha   90.00
_cell.angle_beta   90.00
_cell.angle_gamma   90.00
#
_symmetry.space_group_name_H-M   'P 1'
#
loop_
_entity.id
_entity.type
_entity.pdbx_description
1 polymer ?
#
loop_
_entity_poly.entity_id
_entity_poly.type
_entity_poly.pdbx_seq_one_letter_code
_entity_poly.pdbx_strand_id
1 'polypeptide(L)'
;MLLQRKVQLILCFVQMLLSEVWVFRMGWLYYQYHYTDLLFAFRYPDWLLFLNIGLGLLNTYLGYRVLTGRLAILRSYVLMLCLIVLGSLLNLSVS
;
A
#
# COMPACT_ATOMS: atom_id res chain seq x y z
N MET A 1 25.04 -4.03 -17.35
CA MET A 1 24.79 -3.63 -15.93
C MET A 1 23.91 -2.37 -15.78
N LEU A 2 24.06 -1.33 -16.63
CA LEU A 2 23.22 -0.10 -16.54
C LEU A 2 21.71 -0.32 -16.76
N LEU A 3 21.33 -1.25 -17.65
CA LEU A 3 19.93 -1.54 -17.95
C LEU A 3 19.16 -2.11 -16.74
N GLN A 4 19.76 -3.07 -16.02
CA GLN A 4 19.14 -3.65 -14.82
C GLN A 4 18.92 -2.62 -13.72
N ARG A 5 19.83 -1.65 -13.57
CA ARG A 5 19.71 -0.58 -12.58
C ARG A 5 18.58 0.41 -12.93
N LYS A 6 18.41 0.75 -14.22
CA LYS A 6 17.28 1.59 -14.69
C LYS A 6 15.94 0.91 -14.48
N VAL A 7 15.83 -0.38 -14.78
CA VAL A 7 14.61 -1.16 -14.56
C VAL A 7 14.24 -1.21 -13.07
N GLN A 8 15.23 -1.41 -12.19
CA GLN A 8 15.00 -1.41 -10.74
C GLN A 8 14.46 -0.07 -10.23
N LEU A 9 14.96 1.05 -10.75
CA LEU A 9 14.46 2.38 -10.39
C LEU A 9 13.01 2.58 -10.83
N ILE A 10 12.65 2.16 -12.04
CA ILE A 10 11.28 2.26 -12.55
C ILE A 10 10.33 1.42 -11.70
N LEU A 11 10.68 0.17 -11.40
CA LEU A 11 9.88 -0.71 -10.56
C LEU A 11 9.69 -0.13 -9.15
N CYS A 12 10.73 0.47 -8.58
CA CYS A 12 10.65 1.12 -7.28
C CYS A 12 9.72 2.35 -7.31
N PHE A 13 9.80 3.15 -8.38
CA PHE A 13 8.94 4.31 -8.56
C PHE A 13 7.47 3.91 -8.71
N VAL A 14 7.20 2.86 -9.48
CA VAL A 14 5.86 2.27 -9.60
C VAL A 14 5.35 1.77 -8.25
N GLN A 15 6.18 1.07 -7.48
CA GLN A 15 5.82 0.59 -6.12
C GLN A 15 5.43 1.75 -5.19
N MET A 16 6.18 2.86 -5.21
CA MET A 16 5.89 4.03 -4.38
C MET A 16 4.59 4.72 -4.81
N LEU A 17 4.41 4.97 -6.12
CA LEU A 17 3.18 5.55 -6.65
C LEU A 17 1.94 4.70 -6.33
N LEU A 18 2.03 3.38 -6.51
CA LEU A 18 0.93 2.47 -6.20
C LEU A 18 0.55 2.54 -4.70
N SER A 19 1.56 2.67 -3.84
CA SER A 19 1.36 2.77 -2.39
C SER A 19 0.71 4.10 -1.99
N GLU A 20 1.12 5.21 -2.60
CA GLU A 20 0.48 6.53 -2.39
C GLU A 20 -0.98 6.54 -2.85
N VAL A 21 -1.27 5.97 -4.03
CA VAL A 21 -2.65 5.83 -4.53
C VAL A 21 -3.49 5.01 -3.57
N TRP A 22 -2.93 3.94 -3.01
CA TRP A 22 -3.63 3.10 -2.01
C TRP A 22 -3.93 3.88 -0.74
N VAL A 23 -2.95 4.60 -0.18
CA VAL A 23 -3.13 5.44 1.01
C VAL A 23 -4.20 6.50 0.76
N PHE A 24 -4.15 7.19 -0.38
CA PHE A 24 -5.13 8.20 -0.74
C PHE A 24 -6.54 7.62 -0.83
N ARG A 25 -6.70 6.47 -1.48
CA ARG A 25 -7.99 5.80 -1.62
C ARG A 25 -8.59 5.41 -0.25
N MET A 26 -7.75 4.92 0.67
CA MET A 26 -8.19 4.55 2.02
C MET A 26 -8.54 5.78 2.87
N GLY A 27 -7.78 6.88 2.74
CA GLY A 27 -8.12 8.14 3.38
C GLY A 27 -9.42 8.75 2.85
N TRP A 28 -9.65 8.64 1.54
CA TRP A 28 -10.90 9.08 0.90
C TRP A 28 -12.10 8.25 1.37
N LEU A 29 -11.95 6.92 1.46
CA LEU A 29 -12.96 6.02 2.02
C LEU A 29 -13.29 6.39 3.47
N TYR A 30 -12.27 6.64 4.30
CA TYR A 30 -12.46 7.10 5.68
C TYR A 30 -13.24 8.42 5.74
N TYR A 31 -12.92 9.38 4.86
CA TYR A 31 -13.63 10.65 4.77
C TYR A 31 -15.09 10.44 4.36
N GLN A 32 -15.35 9.63 3.33
CA GLN A 32 -16.71 9.32 2.89
C GLN A 32 -17.53 8.64 3.99
N TYR A 33 -16.94 7.77 4.81
CA TYR A 33 -17.65 7.06 5.88
C TYR A 33 -18.03 7.93 7.08
N HIS A 34 -17.34 9.05 7.30
CA HIS A 34 -17.56 9.92 8.47
C HIS A 34 -18.19 11.26 8.15
N TYR A 35 -17.96 11.78 6.93
CA TYR A 35 -18.33 13.14 6.55
C TYR A 35 -19.30 13.19 5.37
N THR A 36 -19.66 12.03 4.80
CA THR A 36 -20.64 11.95 3.72
C THR A 36 -21.70 10.91 4.11
N ASP A 37 -22.98 11.27 4.07
CA ASP A 37 -24.11 10.36 4.34
C ASP A 37 -24.32 9.28 3.26
N LEU A 38 -23.23 8.84 2.60
CA LEU A 38 -23.24 7.69 1.70
C LEU A 38 -23.44 6.43 2.55
N LEU A 39 -24.67 5.91 2.55
CA LEU A 39 -25.05 4.62 3.11
C LEU A 39 -24.31 3.50 2.36
N PHE A 40 -23.08 3.21 2.77
CA PHE A 40 -22.37 2.02 2.32
C PHE A 40 -22.96 0.79 3.01
N ALA A 41 -23.61 -0.09 2.25
CA ALA A 41 -24.09 -1.39 2.73
C ALA A 41 -22.96 -2.27 3.33
N PHE A 42 -21.71 -1.98 2.97
CA PHE A 42 -20.50 -2.61 3.49
C PHE A 42 -19.53 -1.51 3.92
N ARG A 43 -19.61 -1.07 5.17
CA ARG A 43 -18.67 -0.13 5.78
C ARG A 43 -17.52 -0.90 6.39
N TYR A 44 -16.30 -0.66 5.91
CA TYR A 44 -15.12 -1.17 6.59
C TYR A 44 -14.95 -0.47 7.94
N PRO A 45 -14.58 -1.19 9.00
CA PRO A 45 -14.36 -0.58 10.29
C PRO A 45 -13.13 0.32 10.24
N ASP A 46 -13.16 1.38 11.04
CA ASP A 46 -12.19 2.47 10.93
C ASP A 46 -10.77 2.00 11.23
N TRP A 47 -10.61 1.05 12.16
CA TRP A 47 -9.31 0.44 12.47
C TRP A 47 -8.67 -0.28 11.27
N LEU A 48 -9.48 -0.85 10.37
CA LEU A 48 -9.00 -1.53 9.16
C LEU A 48 -8.50 -0.52 8.12
N LEU A 49 -9.15 0.63 8.02
CA LEU A 49 -8.72 1.75 7.16
C LEU A 49 -7.37 2.30 7.63
N PHE A 50 -7.21 2.53 8.95
CA PHE A 50 -5.93 2.97 9.52
C PHE A 50 -4.82 1.95 9.31
N LEU A 51 -5.11 0.65 9.46
CA LEU A 51 -4.16 -0.42 9.16
C LEU A 51 -3.71 -0.38 7.70
N ASN A 52 -4.64 -0.26 6.75
CA ASN A 52 -4.30 -0.19 5.32
C ASN A 52 -3.48 1.05 4.96
N ILE A 53 -3.77 2.20 5.58
CA ILE A 53 -2.96 3.41 5.45
C ILE A 53 -1.54 3.17 5.98
N GLY A 54 -1.42 2.55 7.17
CA GLY A 54 -0.13 2.17 7.75
C GLY A 54 0.66 1.20 6.88
N LEU A 55 0.00 0.20 6.30
CA LEU A 55 0.62 -0.73 5.35
C LEU A 55 1.11 -0.03 4.08
N GLY A 56 0.32 0.90 3.53
CA GLY A 56 0.73 1.72 2.39
C GLY A 56 1.97 2.56 2.69
N LEU A 57 2.01 3.21 3.85
CA LEU A 57 3.18 4.00 4.30
C LEU A 57 4.42 3.12 4.51
N LEU A 58 4.27 1.93 5.10
CA LEU A 58 5.35 0.96 5.24
C LEU A 58 5.89 0.52 3.88
N ASN A 59 5.01 0.34 2.90
CA ASN A 59 5.40 -0.06 1.56
C ASN A 59 6.15 1.07 0.82
N THR A 60 5.76 2.33 1.02
CA THR A 60 6.52 3.50 0.55
C THR A 60 7.90 3.57 1.21
N TYR A 61 7.99 3.29 2.51
CA TYR A 61 9.27 3.22 3.23
C TYR A 61 10.18 2.09 2.71
N LEU A 62 9.62 0.92 2.38
CA LEU A 62 10.37 -0.16 1.74
C LEU A 62 10.90 0.25 0.36
N GLY A 63 10.10 0.97 -0.43
CA GLY A 63 10.54 1.59 -1.69
C GLY A 63 11.76 2.50 -1.49
N TYR A 64 11.71 3.39 -0.49
CA TYR A 64 12.87 4.24 -0.15
C TYR A 64 14.12 3.43 0.24
N ARG A 65 13.95 2.32 0.96
CA ARG A 65 15.06 1.41 1.31
C ARG A 65 15.66 0.67 0.12
N VAL A 66 14.88 0.44 -0.93
CA VAL A 66 15.38 -0.11 -2.21
C VAL A 66 16.21 0.94 -2.96
N LEU A 67 15.76 2.20 -3.01
CA LEU A 67 16.50 3.30 -3.64
C LEU A 67 17.88 3.53 -3.02
N THR A 68 17.98 3.40 -1.70
CA THR A 68 19.24 3.53 -0.95
C THR A 68 20.15 2.29 -1.06
N GLY A 69 19.75 1.26 -1.82
CA GLY A 69 20.52 0.03 -2.02
C GLY A 69 20.62 -0.87 -0.78
N ARG A 70 19.90 -0.53 0.31
CA ARG A 70 19.89 -1.28 1.56
C ARG A 70 19.00 -2.53 1.53
N LEU A 71 18.25 -2.72 0.44
CA LEU A 71 17.35 -3.86 0.26
C LEU A 71 17.32 -4.29 -1.21
N ALA A 72 17.39 -5.61 -1.45
CA ALA A 72 17.20 -6.17 -2.79
C ALA A 72 15.74 -5.98 -3.25
N ILE A 73 15.54 -5.57 -4.51
CA ILE A 73 14.19 -5.28 -5.04
C ILE A 73 13.24 -6.48 -4.95
N LEU A 74 13.79 -7.69 -5.09
CA LEU A 74 13.03 -8.94 -4.99
C LEU A 74 12.44 -9.12 -3.59
N ARG A 75 13.18 -8.76 -2.54
CA ARG A 75 12.69 -8.80 -1.15
C ARG A 75 11.62 -7.73 -0.91
N SER A 76 11.76 -6.55 -1.50
CA SER A 76 10.75 -5.48 -1.43
C SER A 76 9.43 -5.91 -2.07
N TYR A 77 9.49 -6.54 -3.25
CA TYR A 77 8.30 -7.02 -3.94
C TYR A 77 7.62 -8.18 -3.21
N VAL A 78 8.37 -9.11 -2.63
CA VAL A 78 7.81 -10.18 -1.79
C VAL A 78 7.11 -9.60 -0.56
N LEU A 79 7.74 -8.63 0.10
CA LEU A 79 7.12 -7.93 1.23
C LEU A 79 5.85 -7.19 0.81
N MET A 80 5.87 -6.48 -0.33
CA MET A 80 4.69 -5.83 -0.88
C MET A 80 3.56 -6.84 -1.14
N LEU A 81 3.87 -8.00 -1.75
CA LEU A 81 2.90 -9.06 -1.98
C LEU A 81 2.31 -9.59 -0.67
N CYS A 82 3.15 -9.85 0.34
CA CYS A 82 2.70 -10.23 1.68
C CYS A 82 1.79 -9.17 2.31
N LEU A 83 2.12 -7.89 2.18
CA LEU A 83 1.32 -6.79 2.72
C LEU A 83 -0.03 -6.65 2.01
N ILE A 84 -0.06 -6.83 0.69
CA ILE A 84 -1.30 -6.82 -0.10
C ILE A 84 -2.19 -8.01 0.29
N VAL A 85 -1.61 -9.21 0.41
CA VAL A 85 -2.34 -10.42 0.83
C VAL A 85 -2.87 -10.26 2.26
N LEU A 86 -2.07 -9.74 3.20
CA LEU A 86 -2.53 -9.42 4.55
C LEU A 86 -3.67 -8.41 4.55
N GLY A 87 -3.53 -7.30 3.82
CA GLY A 87 -4.59 -6.30 3.69
C GLY A 87 -5.88 -6.89 3.11
N SER A 88 -5.76 -7.78 2.13
CA SER A 88 -6.90 -8.44 1.46
C SER A 88 -7.58 -9.47 2.37
N LEU A 89 -6.80 -10.27 3.10
CA LEU A 89 -7.31 -11.25 4.07
C LEU A 89 -8.03 -10.57 5.22
N LEU A 90 -7.48 -9.48 5.75
CA LEU A 90 -8.14 -8.69 6.78
C LEU A 90 -9.48 -8.13 6.26
N ASN A 91 -9.52 -7.71 4.98
CA ASN A 91 -10.73 -7.23 4.35
C ASN A 91 -11.83 -8.30 4.24
N LEU A 92 -11.44 -9.54 3.90
CA LEU A 92 -12.35 -10.70 3.80
C LEU A 92 -12.82 -11.20 5.17
N SER A 93 -12.00 -11.06 6.22
CA SER A 93 -12.37 -11.52 7.57
C SER A 93 -13.42 -10.64 8.26
N VAL A 94 -13.60 -9.42 7.75
CA VAL A 94 -14.47 -8.39 8.34
C VAL A 94 -15.75 -8.18 7.53
N SER A 95 -15.80 -8.70 6.30
CA SER A 95 -16.97 -8.69 5.40
C SER A 95 -17.99 -9.78 5.69
#